data_AF-M0C8M3-F1
#
_entry.id   AF-M0C8M3-F1
#
_cell.length_a   1.000
_cell.length_b   1.000
_cell.length_c   1.000
_cell.angle_alpha   90.00
_cell.angle_beta   90.00
_cell.angle_gamma   90.00
#
_symmetry.space_group_name_H-M   'P 1'
#
loop_
_entity.id
_entity.type
_entity.pdbx_description
1 polymer ?
#
loop_
_entity_poly.entity_id
_entity_poly.type
_entity_poly.pdbx_seq_one_letter_code
_entity_poly.pdbx_strand_id
1 'polypeptide(L)'
;MTDGARPNADPGSESDPNPVPDALSTDAVATYLHCPRRYEFAHAYDLEGDGDESSIDDRVDLLRTAICDALRRGETDSQALLEAARDRLEALWDDHDERFHSLAQRRHERRVLEATLEAYVEAVGAEHAAGTEALAADAGAGELIGPDLPLSSTISLPERDGDDEGTADTGALPDSVAIDATVDYVYADGSSVVGVRFVPTLAPLGLLRYRSEWEGDIAGQFTDHFDPDADAFEPSFVGALFETAVVLDGLRNRCDRLGLEDRTCRYVQIPLADRSRTAVNWVRETVETSLETMDLTDRYIDHHTYGMTHEHRNRTVDDCLARVVSDLVAGAFDPTDTGRWDEISSEACPDCDYTVCCQDYIAAEVRFDG
;
A
#
# COMPACT_ATOMS: atom_id res chain seq x y z
N MET A 1 -14.93 -1.80 -66.76
CA MET A 1 -13.78 -0.89 -66.59
C MET A 1 -14.26 0.26 -65.73
N THR A 2 -14.18 0.09 -64.42
CA THR A 2 -14.46 1.13 -63.42
C THR A 2 -13.37 0.96 -62.38
N ASP A 3 -12.42 1.89 -62.46
CA ASP A 3 -11.21 1.98 -61.66
C ASP A 3 -11.63 2.53 -60.28
N GLY A 4 -11.45 1.72 -59.24
CA GLY A 4 -11.82 2.03 -57.86
C GLY A 4 -10.58 2.11 -57.00
N ALA A 5 -9.90 3.27 -57.04
CA ALA A 5 -8.81 3.57 -56.13
C ALA A 5 -9.35 3.73 -54.70
N ARG A 6 -8.91 2.86 -53.79
CA ARG A 6 -9.08 3.04 -52.34
C ARG A 6 -7.97 3.96 -51.84
N PRO A 7 -8.26 4.96 -50.99
CA PRO A 7 -7.22 5.72 -50.32
C PRO A 7 -6.51 4.83 -49.28
N ASN A 8 -5.18 4.87 -49.28
CA ASN A 8 -4.34 4.27 -48.25
C ASN A 8 -4.64 4.95 -46.92
N ALA A 9 -5.02 4.16 -45.92
CA ALA A 9 -5.00 4.58 -44.53
C ALA A 9 -3.54 4.63 -44.08
N ASP A 10 -3.17 5.78 -43.53
CA ASP A 10 -1.87 6.08 -42.96
C ASP A 10 -1.73 5.32 -41.61
N PRO A 11 -0.78 4.39 -41.44
CA PRO A 11 -0.53 3.73 -40.17
C PRO A 11 0.48 4.55 -39.38
N GLY A 12 0.06 5.72 -38.93
CA GLY A 12 0.91 6.68 -38.23
C GLY A 12 0.12 7.49 -37.22
N SER A 13 -0.83 6.85 -36.52
CA SER A 13 -1.44 7.44 -35.33
C SER A 13 -0.36 7.53 -34.27
N GLU A 14 0.30 8.69 -34.24
CA GLU A 14 1.07 9.19 -33.10
C GLU A 14 0.24 8.90 -31.84
N SER A 15 0.80 8.06 -30.96
CA SER A 15 0.25 7.84 -29.64
C SER A 15 0.20 9.20 -28.96
N ASP A 16 -1.00 9.71 -28.68
CA ASP A 16 -1.15 10.87 -27.81
C ASP A 16 -0.33 10.60 -26.53
N PRO A 17 0.49 11.54 -26.05
CA PRO A 17 1.20 11.36 -24.79
C PRO A 17 0.15 11.11 -23.71
N ASN A 18 0.26 9.96 -23.03
CA ASN A 18 -0.62 9.63 -21.91
C ASN A 18 -0.63 10.82 -20.94
N PRO A 19 -1.81 11.35 -20.57
CA PRO A 19 -1.87 12.47 -19.66
C PRO A 19 -1.20 12.07 -18.35
N VAL A 20 -0.24 12.88 -17.90
CA VAL A 20 0.39 12.70 -16.60
C VAL A 20 -0.72 12.72 -15.53
N PRO A 21 -0.82 11.69 -14.68
CA PRO A 21 -1.85 11.66 -13.66
C PRO A 21 -1.63 12.78 -12.63
N ASP A 22 -2.71 13.50 -12.29
CA ASP A 22 -2.68 14.55 -11.26
C ASP A 22 -2.37 14.00 -9.86
N ALA A 23 -2.62 12.70 -9.63
CA ALA A 23 -2.34 11.99 -8.40
C ALA A 23 -1.97 10.52 -8.69
N LEU A 24 -1.08 9.96 -7.88
CA LEU A 24 -0.66 8.56 -7.87
C LEU A 24 -1.13 7.90 -6.56
N SER A 25 -1.34 6.58 -6.54
CA SER A 25 -1.53 5.85 -5.28
C SER A 25 -0.21 5.26 -4.78
N THR A 26 -0.12 4.95 -3.48
CA THR A 26 1.02 4.17 -2.94
C THR A 26 1.12 2.78 -3.58
N ASP A 27 -0.01 2.21 -3.98
CA ASP A 27 -0.06 0.93 -4.70
C ASP A 27 0.54 1.02 -6.12
N ALA A 28 0.26 2.10 -6.84
CA ALA A 28 0.89 2.42 -8.11
C ALA A 28 2.42 2.49 -7.97
N VAL A 29 2.92 3.18 -6.94
CA VAL A 29 4.36 3.27 -6.66
C VAL A 29 4.94 1.89 -6.32
N ALA A 30 4.25 1.09 -5.49
CA ALA A 30 4.69 -0.27 -5.15
C ALA A 30 4.74 -1.16 -6.39
N THR A 31 3.72 -1.11 -7.25
CA THR A 31 3.66 -1.85 -8.53
C THR A 31 4.84 -1.50 -9.42
N TYR A 32 5.20 -0.22 -9.51
CA TYR A 32 6.36 0.25 -10.29
C TYR A 32 7.69 -0.29 -9.72
N LEU A 33 7.87 -0.30 -8.40
CA LEU A 33 9.07 -0.86 -7.77
C LEU A 33 9.25 -2.35 -8.06
N HIS A 34 8.16 -3.10 -8.14
CA HIS A 34 8.21 -4.52 -8.53
C HIS A 34 8.58 -4.70 -10.00
N CYS A 35 7.94 -3.96 -10.89
CA CYS A 35 8.24 -4.00 -12.32
C CYS A 35 7.64 -2.76 -13.02
N PRO A 36 8.46 -1.89 -13.63
CA PRO A 36 7.98 -0.72 -14.37
C PRO A 36 6.99 -1.08 -15.49
N ARG A 37 7.19 -2.22 -16.16
CA ARG A 37 6.27 -2.71 -17.20
C ARG A 37 4.92 -3.15 -16.63
N ARG A 38 4.91 -3.77 -15.46
CA ARG A 38 3.66 -4.15 -14.77
C ARG A 38 2.86 -2.90 -14.43
N TYR A 39 3.53 -1.86 -13.96
CA TYR A 39 2.89 -0.57 -13.71
C TYR A 39 2.26 0.01 -14.98
N GLU A 40 3.00 0.02 -16.11
CA GLU A 40 2.47 0.52 -17.38
C GLU A 40 1.17 -0.20 -17.79
N PHE A 41 1.16 -1.53 -17.70
CA PHE A 41 -0.04 -2.30 -18.04
C PHE A 41 -1.20 -2.05 -17.07
N ALA A 42 -0.95 -2.13 -15.76
CA ALA A 42 -1.99 -2.03 -14.75
C ALA A 42 -2.56 -0.62 -14.64
N HIS A 43 -1.69 0.39 -14.52
CA HIS A 43 -2.10 1.76 -14.15
C HIS A 43 -2.14 2.73 -15.32
N ALA A 44 -1.22 2.62 -16.30
CA ALA A 44 -1.17 3.56 -17.42
C ALA A 44 -2.11 3.17 -18.57
N TYR A 45 -2.34 1.87 -18.77
CA TYR A 45 -3.28 1.36 -19.78
C TYR A 45 -4.57 0.79 -19.21
N ASP A 46 -4.73 0.76 -17.88
CA ASP A 46 -5.93 0.26 -17.21
C ASP A 46 -6.30 -1.16 -17.69
N LEU A 47 -5.28 -2.00 -17.87
CA LEU A 47 -5.44 -3.40 -18.30
C LEU A 47 -5.64 -4.34 -17.11
N GLU A 48 -5.50 -3.83 -15.89
CA GLU A 48 -5.95 -4.55 -14.70
C GLU A 48 -7.47 -4.64 -14.79
N GLY A 49 -7.98 -5.84 -15.11
CA GLY A 49 -9.42 -6.07 -14.99
C GLY A 49 -9.83 -5.94 -13.53
N ASP A 50 -11.14 -6.04 -13.26
CA ASP A 50 -11.68 -6.36 -11.92
C ASP A 50 -11.25 -7.79 -11.49
N GLY A 51 -9.99 -8.15 -11.70
CA GLY A 51 -9.42 -9.47 -11.63
C GLY A 51 -9.55 -9.99 -10.22
N ASP A 52 -10.29 -11.10 -10.10
CA ASP A 52 -10.55 -11.88 -8.89
C ASP A 52 -9.75 -11.36 -7.68
N GLU A 53 -10.30 -10.33 -7.00
CA GLU A 53 -9.85 -9.97 -5.65
C GLU A 53 -9.72 -11.29 -4.91
N SER A 54 -8.53 -11.54 -4.36
CA SER A 54 -8.29 -12.86 -3.83
C SER A 54 -9.34 -13.12 -2.74
N SER A 55 -9.88 -14.33 -2.66
CA SER A 55 -10.82 -14.68 -1.57
C SER A 55 -10.28 -14.36 -0.16
N ILE A 56 -8.98 -14.08 -0.02
CA ILE A 56 -8.38 -13.58 1.22
C ILE A 56 -8.65 -12.09 1.39
N ASP A 57 -8.45 -11.28 0.35
CA ASP A 57 -8.66 -9.82 0.37
C ASP A 57 -10.12 -9.49 0.64
N ASP A 58 -11.06 -10.15 -0.06
CA ASP A 58 -12.50 -10.05 0.22
C ASP A 58 -12.81 -10.25 1.71
N ARG A 59 -12.23 -11.29 2.31
CA ARG A 59 -12.48 -11.64 3.71
C ARG A 59 -11.81 -10.66 4.67
N VAL A 60 -10.66 -10.12 4.31
CA VAL A 60 -10.01 -9.02 5.05
C VAL A 60 -10.92 -7.79 5.03
N ASP A 61 -11.54 -7.47 3.89
CA ASP A 61 -12.47 -6.35 3.77
C ASP A 61 -13.75 -6.54 4.60
N LEU A 62 -14.26 -7.77 4.72
CA LEU A 62 -15.37 -8.07 5.65
C LEU A 62 -14.99 -7.75 7.10
N LEU A 63 -13.80 -8.18 7.55
CA LEU A 63 -13.31 -7.93 8.91
C LEU A 63 -13.06 -6.45 9.16
N ARG A 64 -12.36 -5.82 8.23
CA ARG A 64 -12.03 -4.39 8.23
C ARG A 64 -13.29 -3.54 8.32
N THR A 65 -14.30 -3.83 7.50
CA THR A 65 -15.61 -3.15 7.54
C THR A 65 -16.30 -3.39 8.88
N ALA A 66 -16.32 -4.63 9.38
CA ALA A 66 -16.94 -4.96 10.65
C ALA A 66 -16.30 -4.21 11.84
N ILE A 67 -14.98 -4.12 11.88
CA ILE A 67 -14.24 -3.40 12.92
C ILE A 67 -14.50 -1.89 12.83
N CYS A 68 -14.38 -1.29 11.64
CA CYS A 68 -14.61 0.14 11.46
C CYS A 68 -16.05 0.54 11.83
N ASP A 69 -17.05 -0.25 11.43
CA ASP A 69 -18.44 0.01 11.79
C ASP A 69 -18.71 -0.13 13.29
N ALA A 70 -18.02 -1.05 13.97
CA ALA A 70 -18.11 -1.18 15.42
C ALA A 70 -17.46 0.02 16.14
N LEU A 71 -16.29 0.47 15.68
CA LEU A 71 -15.63 1.69 16.21
C LEU A 71 -16.51 2.93 16.01
N ARG A 72 -17.19 3.07 14.86
CA ARG A 72 -18.11 4.19 14.58
C ARG A 72 -19.30 4.26 15.52
N ARG A 73 -19.72 3.13 16.10
CA ARG A 73 -20.80 3.11 17.11
C ARG A 73 -20.37 3.75 18.43
N GLY A 74 -19.07 3.92 18.66
CA GLY A 74 -18.53 4.55 19.86
C GLY A 74 -18.50 3.64 21.09
N GLU A 75 -18.52 2.31 20.89
CA GLU A 75 -18.41 1.34 21.98
C GLU A 75 -16.94 1.23 22.42
N THR A 76 -16.61 1.70 23.62
CA THR A 76 -15.23 1.66 24.15
C THR A 76 -14.95 0.46 25.06
N ASP A 77 -16.00 -0.24 25.50
CA ASP A 77 -15.85 -1.48 26.27
C ASP A 77 -15.55 -2.65 25.34
N SER A 78 -14.56 -3.48 25.70
CA SER A 78 -14.15 -4.63 24.88
C SER A 78 -15.31 -5.56 24.53
N GLN A 79 -16.21 -5.85 25.48
CA GLN A 79 -17.29 -6.79 25.23
C GLN A 79 -18.35 -6.19 24.29
N ALA A 80 -18.72 -4.92 24.50
CA ALA A 80 -19.66 -4.21 23.64
C ALA A 80 -19.11 -4.02 22.22
N LEU A 81 -17.83 -3.67 22.09
CA LEU A 81 -17.15 -3.54 20.80
C LEU A 81 -17.12 -4.87 20.05
N LEU A 82 -16.77 -5.96 20.73
CA LEU A 82 -16.74 -7.30 20.13
C LEU A 82 -18.14 -7.76 19.67
N GLU A 83 -19.17 -7.52 20.48
CA GLU A 83 -20.57 -7.82 20.13
C GLU A 83 -20.98 -7.02 18.89
N ALA A 84 -20.74 -5.71 18.88
CA ALA A 84 -21.05 -4.84 17.75
C ALA A 84 -20.35 -5.27 16.44
N ALA A 85 -19.07 -5.64 16.52
CA ALA A 85 -18.30 -6.09 15.37
C ALA A 85 -18.73 -7.48 14.88
N ARG A 86 -19.06 -8.41 15.79
CA ARG A 86 -19.56 -9.74 15.42
C ARG A 86 -20.92 -9.67 14.73
N ASP A 87 -21.84 -8.85 15.25
CA ASP A 87 -23.14 -8.63 14.63
C ASP A 87 -22.98 -8.09 13.19
N ARG A 88 -22.01 -7.18 12.99
CA ARG A 88 -21.72 -6.64 11.66
C ARG A 88 -21.08 -7.68 10.75
N LEU A 89 -20.10 -8.42 11.24
CA LEU A 89 -19.45 -9.51 10.49
C LEU A 89 -20.45 -10.58 10.08
N GLU A 90 -21.39 -10.95 10.95
CA GLU A 90 -22.44 -11.92 10.64
C GLU A 90 -23.31 -11.44 9.48
N ALA A 91 -23.77 -10.18 9.53
CA ALA A 91 -24.55 -9.59 8.44
C ALA A 91 -23.78 -9.56 7.11
N LEU A 92 -22.51 -9.15 7.14
CA LEU A 92 -21.64 -9.12 5.96
C LEU A 92 -21.37 -10.52 5.40
N TRP A 93 -21.12 -11.50 6.27
CA TRP A 93 -20.84 -12.88 5.88
C TRP A 93 -22.04 -13.60 5.27
N ASP A 94 -23.25 -13.26 5.72
CA ASP A 94 -24.48 -13.83 5.16
C ASP A 94 -24.77 -13.33 3.73
N ASP A 95 -24.34 -12.11 3.41
CA ASP A 95 -24.41 -11.52 2.06
C ASP A 95 -23.17 -11.85 1.19
N HIS A 96 -22.10 -12.41 1.77
CA HIS A 96 -20.85 -12.72 1.08
C HIS A 96 -20.99 -13.91 0.11
N ASP A 97 -20.82 -13.64 -1.19
CA ASP A 97 -20.98 -14.63 -2.27
C ASP A 97 -19.64 -15.20 -2.74
N GLU A 98 -18.99 -15.98 -1.88
CA GLU A 98 -17.78 -16.72 -2.23
C GLU A 98 -18.07 -18.20 -2.51
N ARG A 99 -17.42 -18.74 -3.55
CA ARG A 99 -17.53 -20.16 -3.94
C ARG A 99 -16.67 -21.06 -3.04
N PHE A 100 -17.23 -21.48 -1.91
CA PHE A 100 -16.61 -22.50 -1.07
C PHE A 100 -16.73 -23.91 -1.66
N HIS A 101 -15.69 -24.75 -1.51
CA HIS A 101 -15.75 -26.17 -1.90
C HIS A 101 -16.70 -26.99 -1.02
N SER A 102 -16.99 -26.52 0.21
CA SER A 102 -17.94 -27.18 1.11
C SER A 102 -18.52 -26.25 2.18
N LEU A 103 -19.66 -26.63 2.75
CA LEU A 103 -20.22 -25.96 3.95
C LEU A 103 -19.28 -26.06 5.17
N ALA A 104 -18.46 -27.10 5.24
CA ALA A 104 -17.46 -27.23 6.31
C ALA A 104 -16.37 -26.17 6.16
N GLN A 105 -15.90 -25.91 4.93
CA GLN A 105 -14.96 -24.85 4.63
C GLN A 105 -15.57 -23.47 4.94
N ARG A 106 -16.80 -23.18 4.48
CA ARG A 106 -17.50 -21.92 4.81
C ARG A 106 -17.59 -21.70 6.33
N ARG A 107 -17.98 -22.73 7.10
CA ARG A 107 -18.03 -22.64 8.57
C ARG A 107 -16.66 -22.47 9.22
N HIS A 108 -15.61 -23.01 8.60
CA HIS A 108 -14.25 -22.89 9.11
C HIS A 108 -13.70 -21.47 8.87
N GLU A 109 -13.83 -20.94 7.66
CA GLU A 109 -13.38 -19.58 7.33
C GLU A 109 -14.14 -18.55 8.18
N ARG A 110 -15.46 -18.68 8.37
CA ARG A 110 -16.21 -17.83 9.31
C ARG A 110 -15.62 -17.84 10.72
N ARG A 111 -15.27 -19.02 11.24
CA ARG A 111 -14.65 -19.17 12.57
C ARG A 111 -13.25 -18.54 12.65
N VAL A 112 -12.49 -18.55 11.55
CA VAL A 112 -11.21 -17.84 11.48
C VAL A 112 -11.44 -16.34 11.61
N LEU A 113 -12.41 -15.78 10.88
CA LEU A 113 -12.75 -14.36 10.97
C LEU A 113 -13.22 -13.97 12.39
N GLU A 114 -14.12 -14.75 12.98
CA GLU A 114 -14.59 -14.53 14.36
C GLU A 114 -13.43 -14.55 15.37
N ALA A 115 -12.52 -15.52 15.27
CA ALA A 115 -11.35 -15.59 16.12
C ALA A 115 -10.39 -14.41 15.90
N THR A 116 -10.19 -13.97 14.65
CA THR A 116 -9.37 -12.79 14.33
C THR A 116 -9.94 -11.53 14.96
N LEU A 117 -11.26 -11.37 14.90
CA LEU A 117 -11.95 -10.24 15.51
C LEU A 117 -11.80 -10.26 17.04
N GLU A 118 -11.94 -11.42 17.67
CA GLU A 118 -11.67 -11.59 19.10
C GLU A 118 -10.24 -11.18 19.46
N ALA A 119 -9.26 -11.64 18.68
CA ALA A 119 -7.85 -11.32 18.91
C ALA A 119 -7.56 -9.82 18.73
N TYR A 120 -8.21 -9.14 17.79
CA TYR A 120 -8.12 -7.67 17.65
C TYR A 120 -8.63 -6.96 18.90
N VAL A 121 -9.82 -7.33 19.37
CA VAL A 121 -10.42 -6.67 20.53
C VAL A 121 -9.63 -6.94 21.81
N GLU A 122 -9.12 -8.16 21.99
CA GLU A 122 -8.27 -8.54 23.12
C GLU A 122 -6.93 -7.80 23.10
N ALA A 123 -6.30 -7.66 21.92
CA ALA A 123 -4.98 -7.05 21.81
C ALA A 123 -5.02 -5.54 21.96
N VAL A 124 -5.93 -4.85 21.25
CA VAL A 124 -5.89 -3.37 21.10
C VAL A 124 -7.26 -2.69 21.00
N GLY A 125 -8.34 -3.43 20.74
CA GLY A 125 -9.61 -2.82 20.31
C GLY A 125 -10.21 -1.79 21.27
N ALA A 126 -10.18 -2.04 22.59
CA ALA A 126 -10.73 -1.09 23.57
C ALA A 126 -9.88 0.18 23.70
N GLU A 127 -8.55 0.06 23.62
CA GLU A 127 -7.64 1.20 23.63
C GLU A 127 -7.86 2.07 22.39
N HIS A 128 -7.95 1.45 21.21
CA HIS A 128 -8.18 2.15 19.95
C HIS A 128 -9.56 2.82 19.92
N ALA A 129 -10.60 2.15 20.43
CA ALA A 129 -11.94 2.73 20.53
C ALA A 129 -11.97 3.95 21.46
N ALA A 130 -11.38 3.85 22.65
CA ALA A 130 -11.27 4.97 23.58
C ALA A 130 -10.44 6.13 23.00
N GLY A 131 -9.32 5.83 22.33
CA GLY A 131 -8.50 6.83 21.66
C GLY A 131 -9.24 7.51 20.50
N THR A 132 -10.11 6.79 19.80
CA THR A 132 -10.93 7.36 18.72
C THR A 132 -12.01 8.29 19.28
N GLU A 133 -12.67 7.90 20.37
CA GLU A 133 -13.63 8.76 21.08
C GLU A 133 -12.95 10.03 21.62
N ALA A 134 -11.77 9.88 22.24
CA ALA A 134 -10.99 11.01 22.74
C ALA A 134 -10.58 11.96 21.60
N LEU A 135 -10.10 11.41 20.48
CA LEU A 135 -9.75 12.20 19.31
C LEU A 135 -10.96 12.92 18.73
N ALA A 136 -12.14 12.28 18.69
CA ALA A 136 -13.38 12.90 18.23
C ALA A 136 -13.85 14.05 19.13
N ALA A 137 -13.54 13.99 20.43
CA ALA A 137 -13.84 15.06 21.38
C ALA A 137 -12.88 16.26 21.25
N ASP A 138 -11.62 15.99 20.89
CA ASP A 138 -10.56 17.00 20.78
C ASP A 138 -10.49 17.67 19.40
N ALA A 139 -10.75 16.89 18.33
CA ALA A 139 -10.69 17.36 16.96
C ALA A 139 -11.93 18.19 16.58
N GLY A 140 -11.77 19.11 15.61
CA GLY A 140 -12.91 19.70 14.92
C GLY A 140 -13.77 18.65 14.19
N ALA A 141 -14.83 19.09 13.50
CA ALA A 141 -15.64 18.20 12.67
C ALA A 141 -14.76 17.53 11.59
N GLY A 142 -14.72 16.19 11.57
CA GLY A 142 -13.98 15.41 10.59
C GLY A 142 -14.25 13.92 10.74
N GLU A 143 -14.19 13.17 9.64
CA GLU A 143 -14.31 11.71 9.68
C GLU A 143 -13.02 11.11 10.25
N LEU A 144 -13.09 10.28 11.29
CA LEU A 144 -11.91 9.66 11.90
C LEU A 144 -11.82 8.16 11.63
N ILE A 145 -12.92 7.59 11.12
CA ILE A 145 -13.06 6.16 10.90
C ILE A 145 -13.72 5.95 9.54
N GLY A 146 -13.05 5.19 8.70
CA GLY A 146 -13.72 4.50 7.62
C GLY A 146 -12.81 3.50 6.96
N PRO A 147 -13.33 2.40 6.42
CA PRO A 147 -12.52 1.70 5.46
C PRO A 147 -12.19 2.74 4.37
N ASP A 148 -10.90 3.04 4.20
CA ASP A 148 -10.35 4.00 3.24
C ASP A 148 -10.42 5.47 3.61
N LEU A 149 -10.07 5.84 4.84
CA LEU A 149 -9.84 7.24 5.18
C LEU A 149 -8.68 7.81 4.32
N PRO A 150 -8.94 8.80 3.45
CA PRO A 150 -7.95 9.24 2.49
C PRO A 150 -6.91 10.14 3.16
N LEU A 151 -5.65 9.89 2.81
CA LEU A 151 -4.47 10.67 3.12
C LEU A 151 -3.77 11.01 1.81
N SER A 152 -3.09 12.16 1.77
CA SER A 152 -2.37 12.58 0.57
C SER A 152 -1.11 13.34 0.99
N SER A 153 -0.02 13.05 0.29
CA SER A 153 1.29 13.70 0.41
C SER A 153 1.63 14.37 -0.91
N THR A 154 2.20 15.57 -0.88
CA THR A 154 2.67 16.25 -2.10
C THR A 154 4.19 16.14 -2.19
N ILE A 155 4.66 15.49 -3.25
CA ILE A 155 6.09 15.29 -3.49
C ILE A 155 6.57 16.28 -4.54
N SER A 156 7.58 17.08 -4.20
CA SER A 156 8.27 17.95 -5.15
C SER A 156 9.24 17.13 -5.98
N LEU A 157 9.18 17.29 -7.31
CA LEU A 157 10.06 16.56 -8.21
C LEU A 157 11.40 17.31 -8.37
N PRO A 158 12.52 16.59 -8.51
CA PRO A 158 13.81 17.23 -8.77
C PRO A 158 13.80 17.96 -10.12
N GLU A 159 14.37 19.16 -10.17
CA GLU A 159 14.61 19.88 -11.43
C GLU A 159 15.54 19.05 -12.32
N ARG A 160 15.13 18.78 -13.58
CA ARG A 160 16.01 18.11 -14.53
C ARG A 160 17.04 19.12 -15.03
N ASP A 161 18.31 18.90 -14.67
CA ASP A 161 19.45 19.62 -15.24
C ASP A 161 19.56 19.32 -16.75
N GLY A 162 18.86 20.07 -17.62
CA GLY A 162 18.94 19.80 -19.05
C GLY A 162 17.89 20.38 -19.99
N ASP A 163 17.05 21.33 -19.58
CA ASP A 163 16.21 22.07 -20.54
C ASP A 163 17.08 22.97 -21.43
N ASP A 164 17.70 22.35 -22.43
CA ASP A 164 18.36 22.99 -23.55
C ASP A 164 17.29 23.85 -24.26
N GLU A 165 17.48 25.17 -24.22
CA GLU A 165 16.59 26.18 -24.81
C GLU A 165 16.40 25.92 -26.32
N GLY A 166 15.52 25.03 -26.74
CA GLY A 166 15.46 24.72 -28.17
C GLY A 166 14.36 23.82 -28.73
N THR A 167 13.74 22.93 -27.98
CA THR A 167 12.71 22.02 -28.55
C THR A 167 11.37 22.20 -27.85
N ALA A 168 10.46 22.85 -28.58
CA ALA A 168 9.07 22.99 -28.23
C ALA A 168 8.35 21.63 -28.24
N ASP A 169 7.48 21.44 -27.25
CA ASP A 169 6.31 20.54 -27.26
C ASP A 169 6.53 19.05 -26.90
N THR A 170 7.43 18.75 -25.97
CA THR A 170 7.23 17.62 -25.05
C THR A 170 6.68 18.18 -23.74
N GLY A 171 5.45 17.81 -23.36
CA GLY A 171 4.72 18.39 -22.23
C GLY A 171 5.60 18.50 -20.98
N ALA A 172 5.71 19.71 -20.43
CA ALA A 172 6.47 19.96 -19.21
C ALA A 172 5.92 19.07 -18.09
N LEU A 173 6.81 18.32 -17.44
CA LEU A 173 6.45 17.52 -16.27
C LEU A 173 5.99 18.48 -15.14
N PRO A 174 5.05 18.05 -14.29
CA PRO A 174 4.62 18.88 -13.17
C PRO A 174 5.75 19.06 -12.15
N ASP A 175 5.82 20.23 -11.51
CA ASP A 175 6.80 20.52 -10.45
C ASP A 175 6.58 19.65 -9.18
N SER A 176 5.36 19.12 -9.01
CA SER A 176 4.98 18.29 -7.88
C SER A 176 3.84 17.34 -8.23
N VAL A 177 3.78 16.20 -7.56
CA VAL A 177 2.72 15.19 -7.73
C VAL A 177 2.14 14.81 -6.37
N ALA A 178 0.82 14.65 -6.32
CA ALA A 178 0.15 14.12 -5.14
C ALA A 178 0.26 12.59 -5.11
N ILE A 179 0.56 12.03 -3.96
CA ILE A 179 0.52 10.58 -3.71
C ILE A 179 -0.50 10.31 -2.63
N ASP A 180 -1.50 9.51 -2.98
CA ASP A 180 -2.61 9.14 -2.14
C ASP A 180 -2.36 7.81 -1.44
N ALA A 181 -2.74 7.76 -0.17
CA ALA A 181 -2.71 6.57 0.67
C ALA A 181 -4.01 6.50 1.47
N THR A 182 -4.28 5.33 2.07
CA THR A 182 -5.44 5.16 2.93
C THR A 182 -5.06 4.54 4.28
N VAL A 183 -5.79 4.95 5.32
CA VAL A 183 -5.82 4.29 6.63
C VAL A 183 -7.27 3.97 6.97
N ASP A 184 -7.52 3.03 7.86
CA ASP A 184 -8.87 2.61 8.22
C ASP A 184 -9.48 3.45 9.34
N TYR A 185 -8.63 3.96 10.22
CA TYR A 185 -9.04 4.92 11.24
C TYR A 185 -7.83 5.63 11.82
N VAL A 186 -8.12 6.73 12.53
CA VAL A 186 -7.17 7.46 13.34
C VAL A 186 -7.66 7.51 14.79
N TYR A 187 -6.75 7.31 15.74
CA TYR A 187 -7.04 7.42 17.16
C TYR A 187 -5.97 8.24 17.90
N ALA A 188 -6.31 8.76 19.07
CA ALA A 188 -5.35 9.43 19.94
C ALA A 188 -4.65 8.42 20.87
N ASP A 189 -3.32 8.45 20.91
CA ASP A 189 -2.49 7.77 21.91
C ASP A 189 -1.60 8.80 22.61
N GLY A 190 -2.03 9.28 23.78
CA GLY A 190 -1.35 10.33 24.52
C GLY A 190 -1.21 11.61 23.70
N SER A 191 0.04 11.99 23.37
CA SER A 191 0.36 13.14 22.53
C SER A 191 0.41 12.83 21.03
N SER A 192 0.10 11.60 20.63
CA SER A 192 0.17 11.16 19.25
C SER A 192 -1.21 11.00 18.62
N VAL A 193 -1.29 11.27 17.32
CA VAL A 193 -2.35 10.79 16.43
C VAL A 193 -1.80 9.58 15.67
N VAL A 194 -2.48 8.45 15.77
CA VAL A 194 -2.04 7.20 15.17
C VAL A 194 -3.00 6.83 14.04
N GLY A 195 -2.48 6.74 12.82
CA GLY A 195 -3.21 6.13 11.70
C GLY A 195 -3.03 4.63 11.73
N VAL A 196 -4.13 3.89 11.57
CA VAL A 196 -4.11 2.42 11.54
C VAL A 196 -4.57 1.92 10.19
N ARG A 197 -3.80 0.99 9.60
CA ARG A 197 -4.19 0.26 8.39
C ARG A 197 -4.26 -1.23 8.69
N PHE A 198 -5.35 -1.86 8.31
CA PHE A 198 -5.49 -3.30 8.25
C PHE A 198 -4.85 -3.82 6.97
N VAL A 199 -4.01 -4.83 7.10
CA VAL A 199 -3.34 -5.48 5.97
C VAL A 199 -3.62 -6.98 6.00
N PRO A 200 -3.57 -7.70 4.86
CA PRO A 200 -3.71 -9.14 4.89
C PRO A 200 -2.61 -9.80 5.73
N THR A 201 -1.35 -9.39 5.51
CA THR A 201 -0.19 -9.93 6.23
C THR A 201 0.88 -8.85 6.42
N LEU A 202 1.80 -9.07 7.36
CA LEU A 202 3.01 -8.25 7.52
C LEU A 202 4.21 -8.80 6.72
N ALA A 203 4.00 -9.75 5.80
CA ALA A 203 5.08 -10.32 5.00
C ALA A 203 5.83 -9.27 4.14
N PRO A 204 5.15 -8.27 3.53
CA PRO A 204 5.82 -7.23 2.74
C PRO A 204 6.85 -6.41 3.52
N LEU A 205 6.75 -6.36 4.85
CA LEU A 205 7.65 -5.58 5.69
C LEU A 205 9.09 -6.13 5.73
N GLY A 206 9.33 -7.37 5.33
CA GLY A 206 10.68 -7.95 5.28
C GLY A 206 11.45 -7.77 6.59
N LEU A 207 12.64 -7.15 6.52
CA LEU A 207 13.46 -6.85 7.70
C LEU A 207 12.84 -5.85 8.68
N LEU A 208 11.93 -4.96 8.24
CA LEU A 208 11.25 -4.01 9.13
C LEU A 208 10.49 -4.76 10.23
N ARG A 209 9.95 -5.95 9.95
CA ARG A 209 9.26 -6.75 10.98
C ARG A 209 10.14 -7.07 12.18
N TYR A 210 11.44 -7.27 11.99
CA TYR A 210 12.35 -7.82 13.01
C TYR A 210 13.35 -6.82 13.57
N ARG A 211 13.50 -5.66 12.92
CA ARG A 211 14.42 -4.60 13.34
C ARG A 211 13.64 -3.39 13.85
N SER A 212 14.22 -2.71 14.82
CA SER A 212 13.57 -1.61 15.54
C SER A 212 14.07 -0.22 15.13
N GLU A 213 15.18 -0.13 14.41
CA GLU A 213 15.86 1.14 14.13
C GLU A 213 16.24 1.20 12.64
N TRP A 214 16.07 2.38 12.04
CA TRP A 214 16.47 2.67 10.65
C TRP A 214 17.95 2.38 10.38
N GLU A 215 18.82 2.61 11.35
CA GLU A 215 20.27 2.50 11.20
C GLU A 215 20.75 1.05 10.91
N GLY A 216 21.90 0.94 10.26
CA GLY A 216 22.54 -0.34 9.97
C GLY A 216 21.88 -1.10 8.82
N ASP A 217 21.36 -2.29 9.13
CA ASP A 217 20.87 -3.24 8.12
C ASP A 217 19.67 -2.71 7.32
N ILE A 218 18.77 -1.92 7.93
CA ILE A 218 17.59 -1.34 7.23
C ILE A 218 18.03 -0.30 6.21
N ALA A 219 18.80 0.72 6.62
CA ALA A 219 19.30 1.75 5.73
C ALA A 219 20.21 1.20 4.61
N GLY A 220 21.03 0.19 4.94
CA GLY A 220 21.86 -0.54 3.97
C GLY A 220 21.00 -1.22 2.92
N GLN A 221 20.08 -2.09 3.33
CA GLN A 221 19.20 -2.82 2.41
C GLN A 221 18.33 -1.88 1.55
N PHE A 222 17.85 -0.78 2.11
CA PHE A 222 17.11 0.23 1.35
C PHE A 222 17.98 0.87 0.26
N THR A 223 19.22 1.23 0.58
CA THR A 223 20.14 1.83 -0.39
C THR A 223 20.55 0.82 -1.46
N ASP A 224 20.86 -0.40 -1.04
CA ASP A 224 21.27 -1.50 -1.91
C ASP A 224 20.14 -1.88 -2.91
N HIS A 225 18.86 -1.70 -2.55
CA HIS A 225 17.76 -1.89 -3.51
C HIS A 225 17.84 -0.97 -4.75
N PHE A 226 18.44 0.21 -4.62
CA PHE A 226 18.58 1.15 -5.73
C PHE A 226 19.95 1.08 -6.42
N ASP A 227 20.85 0.22 -5.95
CA ASP A 227 22.16 -0.02 -6.55
C ASP A 227 22.09 -1.23 -7.49
N PRO A 228 22.21 -1.06 -8.82
CA PRO A 228 22.17 -2.19 -9.76
C PRO A 228 23.35 -3.15 -9.59
N ASP A 229 24.44 -2.74 -8.93
CA ASP A 229 25.59 -3.61 -8.65
C ASP A 229 25.42 -4.40 -7.33
N ALA A 230 24.36 -4.13 -6.54
CA ALA A 230 24.09 -4.80 -5.28
C ALA A 230 23.12 -5.99 -5.44
N ASP A 231 23.41 -7.06 -4.68
CA ASP A 231 22.61 -8.29 -4.62
C ASP A 231 21.44 -8.13 -3.62
N ALA A 232 20.63 -7.09 -3.80
CA ALA A 232 19.48 -6.80 -2.95
C ALA A 232 18.31 -6.26 -3.77
N PHE A 233 17.26 -7.06 -4.00
CA PHE A 233 16.05 -6.63 -4.70
C PHE A 233 14.84 -6.81 -3.79
N GLU A 234 14.48 -5.74 -3.07
CA GLU A 234 13.49 -5.78 -1.99
C GLU A 234 12.31 -4.81 -2.22
N PRO A 235 11.56 -4.93 -3.34
CA PRO A 235 10.53 -3.97 -3.72
C PRO A 235 9.40 -3.82 -2.69
N SER A 236 8.96 -4.91 -2.06
CA SER A 236 7.91 -4.88 -1.03
C SER A 236 8.33 -4.09 0.22
N PHE A 237 9.57 -4.28 0.65
CA PHE A 237 10.16 -3.60 1.81
C PHE A 237 10.32 -2.09 1.53
N VAL A 238 10.80 -1.72 0.34
CA VAL A 238 10.93 -0.33 -0.08
C VAL A 238 9.56 0.33 -0.24
N GLY A 239 8.59 -0.39 -0.82
CA GLY A 239 7.20 0.07 -0.94
C GLY A 239 6.57 0.38 0.41
N ALA A 240 6.80 -0.43 1.43
CA ALA A 240 6.30 -0.18 2.79
C ALA A 240 6.92 1.08 3.43
N LEU A 241 8.20 1.39 3.15
CA LEU A 241 8.84 2.62 3.61
C LEU A 241 8.28 3.86 2.89
N PHE A 242 8.03 3.76 1.59
CA PHE A 242 7.39 4.82 0.81
C PHE A 242 5.96 5.07 1.26
N GLU A 243 5.16 4.02 1.47
CA GLU A 243 3.82 4.12 2.04
C GLU A 243 3.88 4.79 3.41
N THR A 244 4.82 4.40 4.27
CA THR A 244 4.99 5.02 5.60
C THR A 244 5.30 6.52 5.49
N ALA A 245 6.17 6.93 4.57
CA ALA A 245 6.48 8.34 4.33
C ALA A 245 5.23 9.13 3.90
N VAL A 246 4.46 8.59 2.94
CA VAL A 246 3.24 9.21 2.42
C VAL A 246 2.15 9.29 3.51
N VAL A 247 1.94 8.21 4.26
CA VAL A 247 0.95 8.16 5.35
C VAL A 247 1.30 9.14 6.46
N LEU A 248 2.55 9.19 6.91
CA LEU A 248 2.96 10.11 7.97
C LEU A 248 2.82 11.58 7.55
N ASP A 249 3.16 11.93 6.30
CA ASP A 249 2.94 13.27 5.79
C ASP A 249 1.46 13.61 5.64
N GLY A 250 0.67 12.69 5.10
CA GLY A 250 -0.78 12.83 4.99
C GLY A 250 -1.48 12.95 6.35
N LEU A 251 -0.99 12.25 7.38
CA LEU A 251 -1.47 12.38 8.76
C LEU A 251 -1.14 13.76 9.34
N ARG A 252 0.04 14.33 9.07
CA ARG A 252 0.37 15.71 9.49
C ARG A 252 -0.55 16.72 8.84
N ASN A 253 -0.71 16.65 7.52
CA ASN A 253 -1.64 17.49 6.77
C ASN A 253 -3.08 17.37 7.32
N ARG A 254 -3.47 16.16 7.75
CA ARG A 254 -4.76 15.93 8.41
C ARG A 254 -4.82 16.56 9.80
N CYS A 255 -3.78 16.39 10.63
CA CYS A 255 -3.70 16.98 11.97
C CYS A 255 -3.79 18.50 11.91
N ASP A 256 -3.11 19.13 10.96
CA ASP A 256 -3.18 20.58 10.72
C ASP A 256 -4.63 21.02 10.43
N ARG A 257 -5.34 20.31 9.56
CA ARG A 257 -6.75 20.60 9.26
C ARG A 257 -7.67 20.40 10.47
N LEU A 258 -7.31 19.53 11.39
CA LEU A 258 -8.08 19.23 12.61
C LEU A 258 -7.68 20.13 13.81
N GLY A 259 -6.66 20.99 13.67
CA GLY A 259 -6.15 21.82 14.75
C GLY A 259 -5.34 21.04 15.80
N LEU A 260 -4.67 19.97 15.37
CA LEU A 260 -3.88 19.05 16.20
C LEU A 260 -2.38 19.14 15.89
N GLU A 261 -1.92 20.32 15.46
CA GLU A 261 -0.57 20.62 14.96
C GLU A 261 0.54 20.27 15.97
N ASP A 262 0.23 20.33 17.27
CA ASP A 262 1.17 20.02 18.36
C ASP A 262 1.35 18.50 18.60
N ARG A 263 0.62 17.63 17.88
CA ARG A 263 0.65 16.18 18.08
C ARG A 263 1.61 15.49 17.12
N THR A 264 2.29 14.46 17.63
CA THR A 264 3.12 13.58 16.81
C THR A 264 2.26 12.63 15.99
N CYS A 265 2.66 12.32 14.76
CA CYS A 265 1.96 11.33 13.94
C CYS A 265 2.67 9.97 14.01
N ARG A 266 1.90 8.89 14.12
CA ARG A 266 2.37 7.50 14.06
C ARG A 266 1.56 6.69 13.06
N TYR A 267 2.16 5.65 12.51
CA TYR A 267 1.54 4.73 11.58
C TYR A 267 1.66 3.28 12.05
N VAL A 268 0.52 2.60 12.20
CA VAL A 268 0.44 1.21 12.65
C VAL A 268 -0.25 0.34 11.60
N GLN A 269 0.33 -0.82 11.30
CA GLN A 269 -0.29 -1.87 10.51
C GLN A 269 -0.75 -3.04 11.38
N ILE A 270 -1.93 -3.60 11.08
CA ILE A 270 -2.50 -4.75 11.79
C ILE A 270 -2.85 -5.84 10.77
N PRO A 271 -2.22 -7.03 10.84
CA PRO A 271 -2.55 -8.13 9.93
C PRO A 271 -3.88 -8.80 10.31
N LEU A 272 -4.80 -8.95 9.36
CA LEU A 272 -6.09 -9.62 9.59
C LEU A 272 -6.16 -11.05 9.02
N ALA A 273 -5.24 -11.43 8.13
CA ALA A 273 -5.19 -12.76 7.51
C ALA A 273 -3.85 -13.49 7.72
N ASP A 274 -3.00 -13.05 8.64
CA ASP A 274 -1.73 -13.74 8.94
C ASP A 274 -2.02 -15.08 9.66
N ARG A 275 -1.95 -16.16 8.89
CA ARG A 275 -2.21 -17.52 9.37
C ARG A 275 -1.06 -18.12 10.19
N SER A 276 0.09 -17.45 10.30
CA SER A 276 1.25 -17.97 11.05
C SER A 276 0.97 -18.16 12.54
N ARG A 277 -0.06 -17.48 13.08
CA ARG A 277 -0.48 -17.54 14.48
C ARG A 277 -1.85 -18.18 14.71
N THR A 278 -2.44 -18.77 13.67
CA THR A 278 -3.74 -19.44 13.76
C THR A 278 -3.58 -20.91 14.16
N ALA A 279 -4.12 -21.28 15.31
CA ALA A 279 -4.19 -22.67 15.79
C ALA A 279 -5.60 -23.23 15.59
N VAL A 280 -5.70 -24.37 14.89
CA VAL A 280 -6.99 -25.04 14.63
C VAL A 280 -7.08 -26.34 15.42
N ASN A 281 -8.09 -26.44 16.29
CA ASN A 281 -8.42 -27.68 16.98
C ASN A 281 -9.56 -28.40 16.26
N TRP A 282 -9.21 -29.30 15.33
CA TRP A 282 -10.18 -30.04 14.53
C TRP A 282 -11.14 -30.92 15.35
N VAL A 283 -10.74 -31.35 16.55
CA VAL A 283 -11.58 -32.21 17.41
C VAL A 283 -12.65 -31.40 18.13
N ARG A 284 -12.32 -30.17 18.53
CA ARG A 284 -13.24 -29.25 19.22
C ARG A 284 -13.91 -28.25 18.28
N GLU A 285 -13.52 -28.26 17.01
CA GLU A 285 -13.98 -27.30 16.01
C GLU A 285 -13.70 -25.84 16.42
N THR A 286 -12.64 -25.59 17.21
CA THR A 286 -12.23 -24.24 17.63
C THR A 286 -11.05 -23.72 16.83
N VAL A 287 -11.01 -22.40 16.66
CA VAL A 287 -9.90 -21.65 16.08
C VAL A 287 -9.44 -20.65 17.13
N GLU A 288 -8.14 -20.61 17.38
CA GLU A 288 -7.50 -19.62 18.24
C GLU A 288 -6.50 -18.84 17.39
N THR A 289 -6.41 -17.54 17.58
CA THR A 289 -5.47 -16.67 16.86
C THR A 289 -4.97 -15.55 17.75
N SER A 290 -3.89 -14.90 17.36
CA SER A 290 -3.34 -13.73 18.04
C SER A 290 -2.81 -12.76 17.00
N LEU A 291 -2.96 -11.46 17.25
CA LEU A 291 -2.51 -10.42 16.33
C LEU A 291 -1.17 -9.82 16.77
N GLU A 292 -0.36 -9.45 15.78
CA GLU A 292 0.87 -8.70 15.96
C GLU A 292 0.66 -7.31 15.35
N THR A 293 0.53 -6.29 16.19
CA THR A 293 0.47 -4.91 15.71
C THR A 293 1.87 -4.41 15.39
N MET A 294 1.98 -3.61 14.33
CA MET A 294 3.27 -3.16 13.84
C MET A 294 3.33 -1.65 13.70
N ASP A 295 4.04 -0.97 14.59
CA ASP A 295 4.33 0.46 14.46
C ASP A 295 5.50 0.70 13.51
N LEU A 296 5.24 1.35 12.38
CA LEU A 296 6.24 1.63 11.36
C LEU A 296 6.97 2.96 11.58
N THR A 297 6.45 3.83 12.45
CA THR A 297 7.00 5.16 12.71
C THR A 297 8.41 5.09 13.26
N ASP A 298 8.61 4.31 14.33
CA ASP A 298 9.91 4.18 15.01
C ASP A 298 10.99 3.62 14.08
N ARG A 299 10.60 2.81 13.10
CA ARG A 299 11.50 2.17 12.13
C ARG A 299 11.84 3.07 10.95
N TYR A 300 10.94 3.99 10.63
CA TYR A 300 11.12 4.96 9.56
C TYR A 300 11.97 6.15 10.03
N ILE A 301 11.85 6.57 11.30
CA ILE A 301 12.57 7.74 11.82
C ILE A 301 14.09 7.53 11.72
N ASP A 302 14.74 8.40 10.94
CA ASP A 302 16.17 8.60 11.04
C ASP A 302 16.47 9.49 12.25
N HIS A 303 17.01 8.91 13.32
CA HIS A 303 17.33 9.63 14.54
C HIS A 303 18.34 10.78 14.33
N HIS A 304 19.18 10.70 13.29
CA HIS A 304 20.09 11.79 12.95
C HIS A 304 19.31 12.98 12.37
N THR A 305 18.43 12.74 11.39
CA THR A 305 17.54 13.77 10.82
C THR A 305 16.56 14.33 11.86
N TYR A 306 15.97 13.47 12.68
CA TYR A 306 15.09 13.87 13.79
C TYR A 306 15.82 14.72 14.83
N GLY A 307 17.08 14.37 15.16
CA GLY A 307 17.91 15.17 16.06
C GLY A 307 18.19 16.59 15.55
N MET A 308 18.12 16.82 14.24
CA MET A 308 18.37 18.12 13.61
C MET A 308 17.09 18.92 13.34
N THR A 309 16.00 18.27 12.95
CA THR A 309 14.76 18.92 12.47
C THR A 309 13.62 18.83 13.47
N HIS A 310 13.67 17.87 14.41
CA HIS A 310 12.54 17.45 15.23
C HIS A 310 11.31 17.00 14.44
N GLU A 311 11.48 16.69 13.16
CA GLU A 311 10.46 16.10 12.31
C GLU A 311 10.71 14.59 12.19
N HIS A 312 9.66 13.77 12.33
CA HIS A 312 9.74 12.32 12.08
C HIS A 312 9.87 12.04 10.58
N ARG A 313 10.95 12.51 9.95
CA ARG A 313 11.23 12.38 8.51
C ARG A 313 12.50 11.60 8.26
N ASN A 314 12.55 10.95 7.11
CA ASN A 314 13.72 10.22 6.63
C ASN A 314 14.09 10.72 5.24
N ARG A 315 15.06 11.63 5.19
CA ARG A 315 15.47 12.26 3.94
C ARG A 315 15.91 11.28 2.87
N THR A 316 16.58 10.20 3.26
CA THR A 316 17.02 9.17 2.30
C THR A 316 15.82 8.51 1.63
N VAL A 317 14.78 8.20 2.41
CA VAL A 317 13.54 7.62 1.86
C VAL A 317 12.79 8.66 1.00
N ASP A 318 12.66 9.89 1.49
CA ASP A 318 11.93 10.97 0.81
C ASP A 318 12.59 11.34 -0.54
N ASP A 319 13.92 11.46 -0.57
CA ASP A 319 14.70 11.78 -1.78
C ASP A 319 14.61 10.63 -2.81
N CYS A 320 14.64 9.37 -2.36
CA CYS A 320 14.44 8.21 -3.25
C CYS A 320 13.01 8.12 -3.77
N LEU A 321 11.99 8.40 -2.94
CA LEU A 321 10.59 8.43 -3.36
C LEU A 321 10.39 9.48 -4.46
N ALA A 322 10.92 10.70 -4.28
CA ALA A 322 10.84 11.76 -5.27
C ALA A 322 11.47 11.37 -6.62
N ARG A 323 12.61 10.67 -6.60
CA ARG A 323 13.25 10.16 -7.81
C ARG A 323 12.39 9.09 -8.50
N VAL A 324 11.88 8.10 -7.76
CA VAL A 324 11.03 7.04 -8.32
C VAL A 324 9.76 7.63 -8.95
N VAL A 325 9.12 8.60 -8.28
CA VAL A 325 7.94 9.29 -8.80
C VAL A 325 8.28 10.10 -10.04
N SER A 326 9.43 10.76 -10.06
CA SER A 326 9.91 11.47 -11.25
C SER A 326 10.11 10.54 -12.44
N ASP A 327 10.67 9.34 -12.23
CA ASP A 327 10.88 8.34 -13.29
C ASP A 327 9.54 7.81 -13.82
N LEU A 328 8.61 7.50 -12.90
CA LEU A 328 7.25 7.05 -13.21
C LEU A 328 6.49 8.09 -14.04
N VAL A 329 6.50 9.36 -13.62
CA VAL A 329 5.84 10.48 -14.31
C VAL A 329 6.49 10.79 -15.65
N ALA A 330 7.79 10.52 -15.80
CA ALA A 330 8.51 10.63 -17.05
C ALA A 330 8.26 9.45 -18.02
N GLY A 331 7.50 8.42 -17.61
CA GLY A 331 7.20 7.27 -18.45
C GLY A 331 8.34 6.26 -18.59
N ALA A 332 9.22 6.16 -17.59
CA ALA A 332 10.34 5.21 -17.58
C ALA A 332 9.88 3.77 -17.29
N PHE A 333 9.15 3.17 -18.23
CA PHE A 333 8.50 1.86 -18.04
C PHE A 333 9.27 0.67 -18.60
N ASP A 334 10.43 0.88 -19.22
CA ASP A 334 11.30 -0.21 -19.68
C ASP A 334 12.03 -0.85 -18.49
N PRO A 335 11.72 -2.11 -18.14
CA PRO A 335 12.34 -2.76 -16.99
C PRO A 335 13.83 -3.08 -17.24
N THR A 336 14.28 -3.13 -18.50
CA THR A 336 15.67 -3.42 -18.85
C THR A 336 16.61 -2.24 -18.62
N ASP A 337 16.09 -1.02 -18.67
CA ASP A 337 16.85 0.22 -18.39
C ASP A 337 17.27 0.34 -16.93
N THR A 338 16.63 -0.41 -16.02
CA THR A 338 16.96 -0.43 -14.59
C THR A 338 18.27 -1.17 -14.29
N GLY A 339 18.75 -2.00 -15.22
CA GLY A 339 19.86 -2.92 -14.97
C GLY A 339 19.52 -4.10 -14.05
N ARG A 340 18.24 -4.26 -13.64
CA ARG A 340 17.77 -5.28 -12.68
C ARG A 340 16.81 -6.30 -13.28
N TRP A 341 16.92 -6.52 -14.60
CA TRP A 341 16.00 -7.39 -15.32
C TRP A 341 16.04 -8.84 -14.81
N ASP A 342 17.22 -9.35 -14.45
CA ASP A 342 17.36 -10.73 -14.00
C ASP A 342 16.56 -10.96 -12.71
N GLU A 343 16.67 -10.05 -11.74
CA GLU A 343 15.90 -10.06 -10.49
C GLU A 343 14.40 -9.93 -10.77
N ILE A 344 14.00 -8.90 -11.54
CA ILE A 344 12.59 -8.66 -11.91
C ILE A 344 11.98 -9.90 -12.58
N SER A 345 12.70 -10.52 -13.52
CA SER A 345 12.22 -11.69 -14.26
C SER A 345 12.07 -12.92 -13.35
N SER A 346 12.91 -13.05 -12.34
CA SER A 346 12.89 -14.18 -11.42
C SER A 346 11.84 -14.05 -10.31
N GLU A 347 11.57 -12.83 -9.86
CA GLU A 347 10.69 -12.57 -8.70
C GLU A 347 9.31 -12.05 -9.08
N ALA A 348 9.20 -11.16 -10.07
CA ALA A 348 7.95 -10.51 -10.41
C ALA A 348 7.18 -11.20 -11.55
N CYS A 349 7.88 -11.75 -12.55
CA CYS A 349 7.22 -12.36 -13.71
C CYS A 349 6.46 -13.68 -13.45
N PRO A 350 6.87 -14.58 -12.52
CA PRO A 350 6.18 -15.85 -12.32
C PRO A 350 4.70 -15.73 -11.95
N ASP A 351 4.36 -14.67 -11.20
CA ASP A 351 3.00 -14.40 -10.71
C ASP A 351 2.35 -13.20 -11.42
N CYS A 352 2.92 -12.74 -12.54
CA CYS A 352 2.41 -11.59 -13.27
C CYS A 352 1.37 -12.00 -14.33
N ASP A 353 0.16 -11.45 -14.23
CA ASP A 353 -0.93 -11.72 -15.18
C ASP A 353 -0.63 -11.22 -16.61
N TYR A 354 0.28 -10.25 -16.74
CA TYR A 354 0.67 -9.66 -18.02
C TYR A 354 1.80 -10.41 -18.73
N THR A 355 2.34 -11.48 -18.15
CA THR A 355 3.47 -12.24 -18.70
C THR A 355 3.18 -12.76 -20.13
N VAL A 356 1.91 -13.03 -20.46
CA VAL A 356 1.47 -13.49 -21.79
C VAL A 356 1.59 -12.44 -22.90
N CYS A 357 1.63 -11.15 -22.56
CA CYS A 357 1.76 -10.04 -23.51
C CYS A 357 3.02 -9.20 -23.31
N CYS A 358 3.80 -9.46 -22.25
CA CYS A 358 5.03 -8.77 -21.94
C CYS A 358 6.12 -9.12 -22.96
N GLN A 359 6.52 -8.14 -23.78
CA GLN A 359 7.53 -8.32 -24.82
C GLN A 359 8.90 -8.65 -24.22
N ASP A 360 9.25 -8.02 -23.10
CA ASP A 360 10.53 -8.18 -22.41
C ASP A 360 10.70 -9.63 -21.91
N TYR A 361 9.66 -10.17 -21.27
CA TYR A 361 9.64 -11.55 -20.79
C TYR A 361 9.68 -12.56 -21.95
N ILE A 362 8.83 -12.37 -22.97
CA ILE A 362 8.81 -13.25 -24.14
C ILE A 362 10.18 -13.25 -24.85
N ALA A 363 10.81 -12.07 -25.00
CA ALA A 363 12.12 -11.93 -25.62
C ALA A 363 13.22 -12.69 -24.85
N ALA A 364 13.14 -12.70 -23.51
CA ALA A 364 14.04 -13.47 -22.67
C ALA A 364 13.85 -14.99 -22.85
N GLU A 365 12.60 -15.48 -22.82
CA GLU A 365 12.27 -16.91 -22.95
C GLU A 365 12.61 -17.50 -24.33
N VAL A 366 12.53 -16.70 -25.40
CA VAL A 366 12.85 -17.15 -26.78
C VAL A 366 14.31 -16.92 -27.17
N ARG A 367 15.14 -16.40 -26.27
CA ARG A 367 16.57 -16.23 -26.51
C ARG A 367 17.22 -17.61 -26.53
N PHE A 368 17.75 -18.00 -27.69
CA PHE A 368 18.54 -19.22 -27.79
C PHE A 368 19.96 -18.95 -27.26
N ASP A 369 20.37 -19.69 -26.23
CA ASP A 369 21.77 -19.76 -25.82
C ASP A 369 22.60 -20.33 -26.98
N GLY A 370 23.35 -19.45 -27.64
CA GLY A 370 24.20 -19.75 -28.79
C GLY A 370 25.58 -20.27 -28.42
#